data_AF-A0A0W0UFP5-F1
#
_entry.id   AF-A0A0W0UFP5-F1
#
_cell.length_a   1.000
_cell.length_b   1.000
_cell.length_c   1.000
_cell.angle_alpha   90.00
_cell.angle_beta   90.00
_cell.angle_gamma   90.00
#
_symmetry.space_group_name_H-M   'P 1'
#
loop_
_entity.id
_entity.type
_entity.pdbx_description
1 polymer ?
#
loop_
_entity_poly.entity_id
_entity_poly.type
_entity_poly.pdbx_seq_one_letter_code
_entity_poly.pdbx_strand_id
1 'polypeptide(L)'
;MPDMQKPDMQKVIEEFRKGFQYLDGTKHRRSRCYEFWYKSDLLRQNFTNVKLTAEIEKAVENFNTQLDSLIQNKGKHDFVEHKQDFLTCLAELLNTVQEKRFKYGKEATHTFMHHNQSIFERVLIPKGSSFLEQNVVNGLNSISNEYPELKNKMDEMIGKIQAGTPPYVRLHESMTIYADGSRFFSASGHESTLKDHLENVALKLNR
;
A
#
# COMPACT_ATOMS: atom_id res chain seq x y z
N MET A 1 -34.67 13.12 -20.37
CA MET A 1 -33.49 12.35 -19.96
C MET A 1 -33.96 11.41 -18.87
N PRO A 2 -33.68 10.10 -18.92
CA PRO A 2 -34.04 9.23 -17.82
C PRO A 2 -33.21 9.65 -16.60
N ASP A 3 -33.86 9.80 -15.46
CA ASP A 3 -33.17 10.00 -14.18
C ASP A 3 -32.14 8.88 -14.01
N MET A 4 -30.85 9.22 -14.17
CA MET A 4 -29.78 8.31 -13.78
C MET A 4 -29.87 8.17 -12.27
N GLN A 5 -30.52 7.09 -11.84
CA GLN A 5 -30.62 6.72 -10.46
C GLN A 5 -29.20 6.51 -9.94
N LYS A 6 -28.73 7.46 -9.12
CA LYS A 6 -27.38 7.42 -8.57
C LYS A 6 -27.17 6.12 -7.80
N PRO A 7 -25.99 5.50 -7.89
CA PRO A 7 -25.77 4.21 -7.27
C PRO A 7 -25.76 4.35 -5.75
N ASP A 8 -26.48 3.47 -5.08
CA ASP A 8 -26.45 3.37 -3.64
C ASP A 8 -25.18 2.66 -3.15
N MET A 9 -24.80 2.91 -1.89
CA MET A 9 -23.58 2.37 -1.29
C MET A 9 -23.51 0.84 -1.38
N GLN A 10 -24.63 0.14 -1.19
CA GLN A 10 -24.67 -1.31 -1.22
C GLN A 10 -24.28 -1.84 -2.60
N LYS A 11 -24.90 -1.32 -3.67
CA LYS A 11 -24.60 -1.76 -5.04
C LYS A 11 -23.16 -1.52 -5.43
N VAL A 12 -22.58 -0.37 -5.06
CA VAL A 12 -21.17 -0.09 -5.35
C VAL A 12 -20.23 -1.06 -4.63
N ILE A 13 -20.50 -1.37 -3.35
CA ILE A 13 -19.70 -2.33 -2.58
C ILE A 13 -19.85 -3.75 -3.15
N GLU A 14 -21.05 -4.16 -3.55
CA GLU A 14 -21.29 -5.44 -4.18
C GLU A 14 -20.57 -5.56 -5.53
N GLU A 15 -20.59 -4.50 -6.33
CA GLU A 15 -19.86 -4.45 -7.60
C GLU A 15 -18.35 -4.53 -7.39
N PHE A 16 -17.82 -3.79 -6.42
CA PHE A 16 -16.43 -3.91 -6.01
C PHE A 16 -16.06 -5.36 -5.65
N ARG A 17 -16.89 -6.05 -4.88
CA ARG A 17 -16.68 -7.45 -4.45
C ARG A 17 -16.68 -8.45 -5.61
N LYS A 18 -17.37 -8.16 -6.71
CA LYS A 18 -17.31 -9.01 -7.92
C LYS A 18 -15.89 -9.07 -8.48
N GLY A 19 -15.19 -7.94 -8.52
CA GLY A 19 -13.80 -7.84 -8.97
C GLY A 19 -12.75 -8.14 -7.88
N PHE A 20 -13.04 -7.81 -6.62
CA PHE A 20 -12.15 -8.03 -5.49
C PHE A 20 -12.32 -9.44 -4.90
N GLN A 21 -11.66 -10.42 -5.52
CA GLN A 21 -11.74 -11.82 -5.12
C GLN A 21 -10.44 -12.31 -4.46
N TYR A 22 -9.95 -11.57 -3.47
CA TYR A 22 -8.71 -11.95 -2.81
C TYR A 22 -8.86 -13.22 -1.97
N LEU A 23 -9.96 -13.40 -1.22
CA LEU A 23 -10.22 -14.58 -0.39
C LEU A 23 -11.22 -15.55 -1.05
N ASP A 24 -11.08 -16.84 -0.75
CA ASP A 24 -12.01 -17.91 -1.11
C ASP A 24 -13.06 -18.14 -0.02
N GLY A 25 -13.95 -19.11 -0.22
CA GLY A 25 -15.00 -19.43 0.75
C GLY A 25 -14.50 -19.95 2.10
N THR A 26 -13.22 -20.31 2.20
CA THR A 26 -12.54 -20.74 3.44
C THR A 26 -11.77 -19.62 4.12
N LYS A 27 -11.90 -18.38 3.61
CA LYS A 27 -11.17 -17.19 4.07
C LYS A 27 -9.65 -17.23 3.85
N HIS A 28 -9.18 -18.11 2.98
CA HIS A 28 -7.79 -18.11 2.52
C HIS A 28 -7.69 -17.45 1.16
N ARG A 29 -6.51 -16.95 0.76
CA ARG A 29 -6.42 -16.27 -0.53
C ARG A 29 -6.76 -17.20 -1.69
N ARG A 30 -7.48 -16.70 -2.70
CA ARG A 30 -7.70 -17.38 -3.98
C ARG A 30 -6.40 -17.41 -4.77
N SER A 31 -5.79 -18.59 -4.95
CA SER A 31 -4.84 -18.79 -6.05
C SER A 31 -4.65 -20.25 -6.43
N ARG A 32 -4.92 -20.57 -7.71
CA ARG A 32 -4.49 -21.79 -8.40
C ARG A 32 -2.97 -22.00 -8.35
N CYS A 33 -2.18 -20.93 -8.22
CA CYS A 33 -0.73 -20.99 -8.21
C CYS A 33 -0.15 -21.53 -6.90
N TYR A 34 -0.96 -21.75 -5.86
CA TYR A 34 -0.50 -22.23 -4.56
C TYR A 34 -0.97 -23.66 -4.24
N GLU A 35 -1.45 -24.40 -5.24
CA GLU A 35 -1.57 -25.87 -5.11
C GLU A 35 -0.25 -26.49 -4.60
N PHE A 36 0.92 -25.91 -4.94
CA PHE A 36 2.21 -26.36 -4.45
C PHE A 36 2.38 -26.20 -2.92
N TRP A 37 1.70 -25.24 -2.27
CA TRP A 37 1.70 -25.10 -0.80
C TRP A 37 1.07 -26.29 -0.11
N TYR A 38 0.02 -26.85 -0.71
CA TYR A 38 -0.68 -28.02 -0.21
C TYR A 38 0.02 -29.32 -0.60
N LYS A 39 0.88 -29.28 -1.64
CA LYS A 39 1.67 -30.43 -2.11
C LYS A 39 3.00 -30.60 -1.35
N SER A 40 3.55 -29.55 -0.72
CA SER A 40 4.80 -29.64 0.04
C SER A 40 4.96 -28.51 1.06
N ASP A 41 5.10 -28.89 2.34
CA ASP A 41 5.44 -27.97 3.43
C ASP A 41 6.81 -27.29 3.22
N LEU A 42 7.77 -28.01 2.64
CA LEU A 42 9.11 -27.50 2.34
C LEU A 42 9.06 -26.36 1.30
N LEU A 43 8.31 -26.56 0.22
CA LEU A 43 8.12 -25.52 -0.81
C LEU A 43 7.34 -24.33 -0.25
N ARG A 44 6.32 -24.59 0.58
CA ARG A 44 5.57 -23.52 1.25
C ARG A 44 6.47 -22.63 2.09
N GLN A 45 7.34 -23.21 2.91
CA GLN A 45 8.27 -22.48 3.77
C GLN A 45 9.34 -21.71 2.98
N ASN A 46 9.85 -22.28 1.90
CA ASN A 46 10.97 -21.68 1.14
C ASN A 46 10.54 -20.59 0.17
N PHE A 47 9.36 -20.72 -0.46
CA PHE A 47 8.94 -19.80 -1.51
C PHE A 47 8.01 -18.70 -1.02
N THR A 48 7.58 -18.75 0.25
CA THR A 48 6.60 -17.78 0.73
C THR A 48 6.70 -17.46 2.20
N ASN A 49 6.47 -16.19 2.53
CA ASN A 49 6.36 -15.77 3.91
C ASN A 49 4.95 -16.07 4.43
N VAL A 50 4.80 -17.23 5.08
CA VAL A 50 3.53 -17.71 5.64
C VAL A 50 2.95 -16.71 6.65
N LYS A 51 3.80 -16.14 7.51
CA LYS A 51 3.36 -15.16 8.52
C LYS A 51 2.83 -13.88 7.88
N LEU A 52 3.54 -13.33 6.88
CA LEU A 52 3.05 -12.16 6.13
C LEU A 52 1.73 -12.49 5.40
N THR A 53 1.60 -13.69 4.83
CA THR A 53 0.38 -14.07 4.12
C THR A 53 -0.82 -14.11 5.06
N ALA A 54 -0.69 -14.76 6.22
CA ALA A 54 -1.77 -14.82 7.21
C ALA A 54 -2.17 -13.43 7.73
N GLU A 55 -1.21 -12.51 7.89
CA GLU A 55 -1.50 -11.13 8.30
C GLU A 55 -2.25 -10.34 7.20
N ILE A 56 -1.95 -10.60 5.93
CA ILE A 56 -2.69 -10.01 4.80
C ILE A 56 -4.11 -10.60 4.73
N GLU A 57 -4.27 -11.91 4.89
CA GLU A 57 -5.59 -12.56 4.92
C GLU A 57 -6.46 -11.96 6.04
N LYS A 58 -5.90 -11.82 7.24
CA LYS A 58 -6.59 -11.16 8.37
C LYS A 58 -6.96 -9.71 8.07
N ALA A 59 -6.09 -8.95 7.41
CA ALA A 59 -6.39 -7.57 7.01
C ALA A 59 -7.58 -7.53 6.02
N VAL A 60 -7.64 -8.48 5.09
CA VAL A 60 -8.76 -8.59 4.12
C VAL A 60 -10.05 -9.05 4.79
N GLU A 61 -9.99 -9.96 5.76
CA GLU A 61 -11.17 -10.34 6.56
C GLU A 61 -11.76 -9.12 7.31
N ASN A 62 -10.89 -8.33 7.94
CA ASN A 62 -11.30 -7.10 8.63
C ASN A 62 -11.93 -6.11 7.64
N PHE A 63 -11.31 -5.90 6.49
CA PHE A 63 -11.85 -5.04 5.44
C PHE A 63 -13.22 -5.51 4.94
N ASN A 64 -13.42 -6.81 4.70
CA ASN A 64 -14.73 -7.35 4.33
C ASN A 64 -15.78 -7.08 5.42
N THR A 65 -15.40 -7.20 6.69
CA THR A 65 -16.27 -6.90 7.84
C THR A 65 -16.64 -5.40 7.89
N GLN A 66 -15.69 -4.51 7.59
CA GLN A 66 -15.96 -3.07 7.49
C GLN A 66 -16.91 -2.75 6.33
N LEU A 67 -16.72 -3.39 5.16
CA LEU A 67 -17.64 -3.26 4.04
C LEU A 67 -19.06 -3.73 4.38
N ASP A 68 -19.21 -4.86 5.09
CA ASP A 68 -20.52 -5.31 5.57
C ASP A 68 -21.15 -4.30 6.53
N SER A 69 -20.35 -3.71 7.42
CA SER A 69 -20.80 -2.66 8.33
C SER A 69 -21.25 -1.41 7.58
N LEU A 70 -20.57 -1.04 6.49
CA LEU A 70 -21.00 0.06 5.62
C LEU A 70 -22.31 -0.25 4.90
N ILE A 71 -22.50 -1.47 4.40
CA ILE A 71 -23.78 -1.90 3.81
C ILE A 71 -24.90 -1.79 4.84
N GLN A 72 -24.69 -2.29 6.07
CA GLN A 72 -25.71 -2.25 7.13
C GLN A 72 -26.09 -0.82 7.52
N ASN A 73 -25.10 0.06 7.70
CA ASN A 73 -25.33 1.41 8.22
C ASN A 73 -25.75 2.41 7.13
N LYS A 74 -25.19 2.28 5.93
CA LYS A 74 -25.28 3.27 4.85
C LYS A 74 -25.71 2.69 3.50
N GLY A 75 -26.04 1.41 3.41
CA GLY A 75 -26.29 0.70 2.15
C GLY A 75 -27.29 1.37 1.20
N LYS A 76 -28.38 1.94 1.74
CA LYS A 76 -29.43 2.63 0.95
C LYS A 76 -29.11 4.10 0.63
N HIS A 77 -28.01 4.64 1.15
CA HIS A 77 -27.63 6.04 0.93
C HIS A 77 -26.88 6.17 -0.39
N ASP A 78 -26.91 7.39 -0.95
CA ASP A 78 -26.18 7.75 -2.16
C ASP A 78 -24.68 7.52 -1.97
N PHE A 79 -24.06 6.81 -2.91
CA PHE A 79 -22.63 6.54 -2.84
C PHE A 79 -21.81 7.83 -2.99
N VAL A 80 -22.21 8.78 -3.83
CA VAL A 80 -21.40 9.98 -4.10
C VAL A 80 -21.27 10.84 -2.84
N GLU A 81 -22.32 10.92 -2.03
CA GLU A 81 -22.38 11.63 -0.74
C GLU A 81 -21.53 10.94 0.35
N HIS A 82 -21.47 9.61 0.36
CA HIS A 82 -20.80 8.82 1.41
C HIS A 82 -19.55 8.06 0.97
N LYS A 83 -19.06 8.29 -0.26
CA LYS A 83 -17.91 7.57 -0.85
C LYS A 83 -16.69 7.59 0.04
N GLN A 84 -16.48 8.66 0.81
CA GLN A 84 -15.32 8.79 1.68
C GLN A 84 -15.23 7.65 2.71
N ASP A 85 -16.36 7.12 3.18
CA ASP A 85 -16.37 6.00 4.12
C ASP A 85 -15.82 4.72 3.47
N PHE A 86 -16.24 4.42 2.24
CA PHE A 86 -15.69 3.32 1.44
C PHE A 86 -14.19 3.50 1.17
N LEU A 87 -13.79 4.73 0.81
CA LEU A 87 -12.40 5.08 0.55
C LEU A 87 -11.51 4.91 1.78
N THR A 88 -12.03 5.25 2.97
CA THR A 88 -11.33 5.07 4.24
C THR A 88 -11.08 3.58 4.52
N CYS A 89 -12.10 2.72 4.37
CA CYS A 89 -11.92 1.27 4.53
C CYS A 89 -10.85 0.72 3.58
N LEU A 90 -10.85 1.18 2.31
CA LEU A 90 -9.85 0.74 1.34
C LEU A 90 -8.44 1.22 1.70
N ALA A 91 -8.30 2.47 2.14
CA ALA A 91 -7.03 3.03 2.57
C ALA A 91 -6.49 2.28 3.81
N GLU A 92 -7.35 1.97 4.78
CA GLU A 92 -6.98 1.19 5.97
C GLU A 92 -6.45 -0.20 5.61
N LEU A 93 -7.09 -0.91 4.66
CA LEU A 93 -6.61 -2.19 4.15
C LEU A 93 -5.19 -2.06 3.58
N LEU A 94 -4.99 -1.10 2.67
CA LEU A 94 -3.72 -0.91 1.97
C LEU A 94 -2.60 -0.51 2.95
N ASN A 95 -2.89 0.42 3.87
CA ASN A 95 -1.94 0.85 4.89
C ASN A 95 -1.57 -0.29 5.84
N THR A 96 -2.56 -1.05 6.32
CA THR A 96 -2.31 -2.20 7.19
C THR A 96 -1.39 -3.20 6.50
N VAL A 97 -1.67 -3.55 5.24
CA VAL A 97 -0.85 -4.51 4.47
C VAL A 97 0.55 -3.96 4.22
N GLN A 98 0.68 -2.67 3.94
CA GLN A 98 1.97 -2.00 3.78
C GLN A 98 2.81 -2.09 5.06
N GLU A 99 2.24 -1.78 6.22
CA GLU A 99 2.93 -1.92 7.52
C GLU A 99 3.44 -3.35 7.74
N LYS A 100 2.62 -4.36 7.42
CA LYS A 100 3.05 -5.77 7.53
C LYS A 100 4.20 -6.06 6.56
N ARG A 101 4.16 -5.55 5.33
CA ARG A 101 5.23 -5.74 4.36
C ARG A 101 6.55 -5.12 4.79
N PHE A 102 6.52 -3.99 5.49
CA PHE A 102 7.71 -3.41 6.12
C PHE A 102 8.19 -4.28 7.30
N LYS A 103 7.30 -4.70 8.19
CA LYS A 103 7.63 -5.60 9.32
C LYS A 103 8.31 -6.89 8.87
N TYR A 104 7.90 -7.45 7.74
CA TYR A 104 8.46 -8.67 7.15
C TYR A 104 9.44 -8.40 6.00
N GLY A 105 9.81 -7.13 5.80
CA GLY A 105 10.72 -6.63 4.78
C GLY A 105 12.18 -6.95 5.10
N LYS A 106 13.10 -6.17 4.52
CA LYS A 106 14.52 -6.22 4.84
C LYS A 106 15.00 -4.83 5.19
N GLU A 107 15.90 -4.74 6.16
CA GLU A 107 16.69 -3.54 6.39
C GLU A 107 17.96 -3.64 5.53
N ALA A 108 18.25 -2.58 4.78
CA ALA A 108 19.48 -2.44 4.01
C ALA A 108 20.25 -1.22 4.52
N THR A 109 21.57 -1.30 4.44
CA THR A 109 22.44 -0.19 4.81
C THR A 109 23.27 0.20 3.60
N HIS A 110 23.29 1.50 3.31
CA HIS A 110 24.04 2.07 2.20
C HIS A 110 25.04 3.09 2.74
N THR A 111 26.23 3.12 2.14
CA THR A 111 27.22 4.15 2.39
C THR A 111 27.74 4.64 1.05
N PHE A 112 27.63 5.94 0.80
CA PHE A 112 28.02 6.54 -0.47
C PHE A 112 28.49 7.98 -0.28
N MET A 113 29.10 8.55 -1.32
CA MET A 113 29.54 9.95 -1.34
C MET A 113 28.60 10.79 -2.18
N HIS A 114 28.20 11.96 -1.68
CA HIS A 114 27.41 12.95 -2.44
C HIS A 114 27.84 14.37 -2.02
N HIS A 115 28.17 15.22 -2.99
CA HIS A 115 28.63 16.60 -2.74
C HIS A 115 29.68 16.76 -1.61
N ASN A 116 30.75 15.94 -1.63
CA ASN A 116 31.82 15.90 -0.60
C ASN A 116 31.36 15.51 0.82
N GLN A 117 30.17 14.94 0.94
CA GLN A 117 29.66 14.37 2.18
C GLN A 117 29.68 12.85 2.08
N SER A 118 30.18 12.19 3.13
CA SER A 118 29.96 10.76 3.32
C SER A 118 28.58 10.56 3.92
N ILE A 119 27.74 9.82 3.23
CA ILE A 119 26.35 9.54 3.63
C ILE A 119 26.25 8.09 4.08
N PHE A 120 25.55 7.88 5.19
CA PHE A 120 25.16 6.59 5.72
C PHE A 120 23.63 6.55 5.82
N GLU A 121 23.01 5.54 5.22
CA GLU A 121 21.56 5.37 5.23
C GLU A 121 21.17 3.97 5.68
N ARG A 122 20.10 3.89 6.48
CA ARG A 122 19.35 2.65 6.71
C ARG A 122 18.00 2.75 6.04
N VAL A 123 17.77 1.85 5.10
CA VAL A 123 16.56 1.78 4.28
C VAL A 123 15.76 0.56 4.67
N LEU A 124 14.47 0.74 4.92
CA LEU A 124 13.52 -0.36 5.03
C LEU A 124 12.97 -0.65 3.64
N ILE A 125 13.22 -1.86 3.16
CA ILE A 125 12.73 -2.35 1.88
C ILE A 125 11.53 -3.26 2.18
N PRO A 126 10.30 -2.85 1.81
CA PRO A 126 9.13 -3.68 2.04
C PRO A 126 9.22 -4.96 1.20
N LYS A 127 8.55 -6.03 1.65
CA LYS A 127 8.26 -7.14 0.74
C LYS A 127 7.42 -6.61 -0.43
N GLY A 128 7.78 -7.03 -1.65
CA GLY A 128 7.15 -6.54 -2.88
C GLY A 128 5.63 -6.71 -2.90
N SER A 129 5.00 -5.92 -3.77
CA SER A 129 3.58 -6.00 -4.07
C SER A 129 3.18 -7.43 -4.47
N SER A 130 1.93 -7.78 -4.15
CA SER A 130 1.41 -9.12 -4.37
C SER A 130 0.10 -9.06 -5.13
N PHE A 131 -0.58 -10.21 -5.24
CA PHE A 131 -1.89 -10.28 -5.89
C PHE A 131 -2.97 -9.41 -5.22
N LEU A 132 -2.75 -8.89 -4.01
CA LEU A 132 -3.73 -8.05 -3.32
C LEU A 132 -4.06 -6.79 -4.12
N GLU A 133 -3.05 -6.00 -4.48
CA GLU A 133 -3.25 -4.73 -5.20
C GLU A 133 -3.93 -4.97 -6.54
N GLN A 134 -3.57 -6.06 -7.23
CA GLN A 134 -4.23 -6.46 -8.47
C GLN A 134 -5.71 -6.77 -8.24
N ASN A 135 -6.07 -7.47 -7.17
CA ASN A 135 -7.47 -7.73 -6.83
C ASN A 135 -8.21 -6.44 -6.46
N VAL A 136 -7.57 -5.51 -5.75
CA VAL A 136 -8.16 -4.19 -5.47
C VAL A 136 -8.42 -3.43 -6.77
N VAL A 137 -7.44 -3.38 -7.66
CA VAL A 137 -7.57 -2.75 -8.98
C VAL A 137 -8.69 -3.40 -9.79
N ASN A 138 -8.82 -4.74 -9.76
CA ASN A 138 -9.93 -5.45 -10.40
C ASN A 138 -11.29 -5.04 -9.82
N GLY A 139 -11.40 -4.89 -8.49
CA GLY A 139 -12.61 -4.39 -7.84
C GLY A 139 -12.96 -2.96 -8.28
N LEU A 140 -11.98 -2.05 -8.30
CA LEU A 140 -12.17 -0.67 -8.75
C LEU A 140 -12.53 -0.56 -10.25
N ASN A 141 -11.94 -1.42 -11.09
CA ASN A 141 -12.31 -1.54 -12.50
C ASN A 141 -13.75 -2.03 -12.67
N SER A 142 -14.20 -2.98 -11.84
CA SER A 142 -15.60 -3.44 -11.84
C SER A 142 -16.57 -2.29 -11.59
N ILE A 143 -16.31 -1.47 -10.56
CA ILE A 143 -17.11 -0.27 -10.27
C ILE A 143 -17.12 0.68 -11.48
N SER A 144 -15.94 0.95 -12.06
CA SER A 144 -15.81 1.92 -13.16
C SER A 144 -16.54 1.50 -14.43
N ASN A 145 -16.66 0.19 -14.66
CA ASN A 145 -17.36 -0.37 -15.80
C ASN A 145 -18.88 -0.31 -15.62
N GLU A 146 -19.36 -0.57 -14.41
CA GLU A 146 -20.80 -0.53 -14.08
C GLU A 146 -21.33 0.89 -13.88
N TYR A 147 -20.52 1.78 -13.30
CA TYR A 147 -20.85 3.16 -12.96
C TYR A 147 -19.88 4.14 -13.63
N PRO A 148 -20.08 4.47 -14.92
CA PRO A 148 -19.18 5.36 -15.67
C PRO A 148 -18.96 6.73 -15.02
N GLU A 149 -19.95 7.24 -14.28
CA GLU A 149 -19.86 8.50 -13.53
C GLU A 149 -18.83 8.46 -12.39
N LEU A 150 -18.48 7.26 -11.90
CA LEU A 150 -17.46 7.07 -10.85
C LEU A 150 -16.05 6.86 -11.43
N LYS A 151 -15.93 6.63 -12.74
CA LYS A 151 -14.68 6.24 -13.42
C LYS A 151 -13.49 7.11 -13.06
N ASN A 152 -13.61 8.44 -13.19
CA ASN A 152 -12.49 9.35 -12.91
C ASN A 152 -11.91 9.16 -11.50
N LYS A 153 -12.78 8.89 -10.51
CA LYS A 153 -12.34 8.70 -9.13
C LYS A 153 -11.68 7.34 -8.92
N MET A 154 -12.19 6.31 -9.58
CA MET A 154 -11.62 4.96 -9.54
C MET A 154 -10.27 4.90 -10.24
N ASP A 155 -10.13 5.55 -11.40
CA ASP A 155 -8.88 5.65 -12.15
C ASP A 155 -7.81 6.41 -11.35
N GLU A 156 -8.17 7.50 -10.66
CA GLU A 156 -7.25 8.21 -9.75
C GLU A 156 -6.70 7.27 -8.67
N MET A 157 -7.55 6.42 -8.09
CA MET A 157 -7.14 5.46 -7.06
C MET A 157 -6.30 4.33 -7.62
N ILE A 158 -6.66 3.79 -8.78
CA ILE A 158 -5.88 2.76 -9.46
C ILE A 158 -4.46 3.29 -9.72
N GLY A 159 -4.33 4.53 -10.20
CA GLY A 159 -3.03 5.18 -10.39
C GLY A 159 -2.21 5.24 -9.09
N LYS A 160 -2.84 5.60 -7.96
CA LYS A 160 -2.17 5.63 -6.64
C LYS A 160 -1.72 4.23 -6.19
N ILE A 161 -2.54 3.21 -6.39
CA ILE A 161 -2.22 1.83 -6.02
C ILE A 161 -1.07 1.29 -6.88
N GLN A 162 -1.10 1.57 -8.20
CA GLN A 162 -0.11 1.10 -9.16
C GLN A 162 1.25 1.81 -9.01
N ALA A 163 1.27 3.06 -8.56
CA ALA A 163 2.52 3.75 -8.21
C ALA A 163 3.33 2.98 -7.16
N GLY A 164 2.66 2.17 -6.33
CA GLY A 164 3.27 1.28 -5.37
C GLY A 164 3.88 2.00 -4.17
N THR A 165 4.40 1.22 -3.24
CA THR A 165 5.09 1.73 -2.05
C THR A 165 6.60 1.74 -2.29
N PRO A 166 7.25 2.92 -2.35
CA PRO A 166 8.70 2.97 -2.47
C PRO A 166 9.38 2.48 -1.17
N PRO A 167 10.65 2.02 -1.25
CA PRO A 167 11.49 1.87 -0.07
C PRO A 167 11.58 3.18 0.71
N TYR A 168 11.82 3.07 2.01
CA TYR A 168 11.67 4.18 2.92
C TYR A 168 12.93 4.32 3.81
N VAL A 169 13.47 5.54 3.94
CA VAL A 169 14.74 5.81 4.63
C VAL A 169 14.45 6.04 6.11
N ARG A 170 14.78 5.05 6.95
CA ARG A 170 14.54 5.09 8.39
C ARG A 170 15.55 5.98 9.11
N LEU A 171 16.78 6.03 8.61
CA LEU A 171 17.86 6.79 9.20
C LEU A 171 18.79 7.26 8.08
N HIS A 172 19.17 8.52 8.15
CA HIS A 172 20.19 9.12 7.30
C HIS A 172 21.13 9.94 8.19
N GLU A 173 22.41 9.62 8.10
CA GLU A 173 23.51 10.33 8.75
C GLU A 173 24.49 10.82 7.68
N SER A 174 25.01 12.02 7.82
CA SER A 174 26.02 12.56 6.93
C SER A 174 27.21 13.10 7.70
N MET A 175 28.39 12.96 7.10
CA MET A 175 29.65 13.50 7.59
C MET A 175 30.28 14.38 6.51
N THR A 176 30.51 15.65 6.83
CA THR A 176 31.27 16.58 5.98
C THR A 176 32.66 16.79 6.56
N ILE A 177 33.69 16.77 5.71
CA ILE A 177 35.05 17.16 6.09
C ILE A 177 35.32 18.54 5.48
N TYR A 178 35.58 19.55 6.32
CA TYR A 178 35.92 20.89 5.88
C TYR A 178 37.40 21.01 5.51
N ALA A 179 37.77 22.10 4.84
CA ALA A 179 39.13 22.35 4.38
C ALA A 179 40.16 22.44 5.52
N ASP A 180 39.73 22.80 6.73
CA ASP A 180 40.55 22.83 7.95
C ASP A 180 40.71 21.45 8.62
N GLY A 181 40.15 20.40 8.01
CA GLY A 181 40.16 19.04 8.54
C GLY A 181 39.11 18.77 9.62
N SER A 182 38.30 19.77 10.00
CA SER A 182 37.20 19.57 10.94
C SER A 182 36.08 18.71 10.32
N ARG A 183 35.40 17.95 11.18
CA ARG A 183 34.32 17.04 10.79
C ARG A 183 33.00 17.51 11.38
N PHE A 184 31.98 17.61 10.55
CA PHE A 184 30.62 17.89 10.98
C PHE A 184 29.72 16.71 10.67
N PHE A 185 28.99 16.27 11.69
CA PHE A 185 28.04 15.17 11.61
C PHE A 185 26.63 15.74 11.69
N SER A 186 25.74 15.29 10.81
CA SER A 186 24.31 15.56 10.94
C SER A 186 23.51 14.29 10.74
N ALA A 187 22.36 14.21 11.40
CA ALA A 187 21.43 13.11 11.26
C ALA A 187 20.03 13.70 11.12
N SER A 188 19.24 13.23 10.15
CA SER A 188 17.80 13.47 10.20
C SER A 188 17.19 12.36 11.03
N GLY A 189 16.80 12.66 12.27
CA GLY A 189 15.96 11.77 13.08
C GLY A 189 14.51 11.72 12.58
N HIS A 190 14.28 11.99 11.29
CA HIS A 190 12.96 12.15 10.70
C HIS A 190 12.72 11.10 9.64
N GLU A 191 11.51 10.58 9.71
CA GLU A 191 11.08 9.62 8.76
C GLU A 191 10.84 10.29 7.39
N SER A 192 11.68 10.03 6.38
CA SER A 192 11.60 10.70 5.06
C SER A 192 11.83 9.76 3.87
N THR A 193 11.32 10.10 2.68
CA THR A 193 11.76 9.45 1.45
C THR A 193 13.17 9.93 1.09
N LEU A 194 13.93 9.16 0.31
CA LEU A 194 15.27 9.57 -0.17
C LEU A 194 15.21 10.93 -0.88
N LYS A 195 14.14 11.17 -1.65
CA LYS A 195 13.91 12.44 -2.33
C LYS A 195 13.70 13.59 -1.36
N ASP A 196 12.83 13.42 -0.36
CA ASP A 196 12.56 14.45 0.65
C ASP A 196 13.82 14.78 1.46
N HIS A 197 14.65 13.78 1.76
CA HIS A 197 15.90 14.02 2.48
C HIS A 197 16.93 14.75 1.61
N LEU A 198 17.12 14.32 0.37
CA LEU A 198 18.02 15.01 -0.57
C LEU A 198 17.56 16.46 -0.79
N GLU A 199 16.26 16.72 -0.91
CA GLU A 199 15.74 18.09 -1.04
C GLU A 199 15.92 18.91 0.26
N ASN A 200 15.67 18.34 1.45
CA ASN A 200 15.76 19.07 2.73
C ASN A 200 17.20 19.26 3.25
N VAL A 201 18.13 18.36 2.91
CA VAL A 201 19.54 18.46 3.31
C VAL A 201 20.39 19.14 2.22
N ALA A 202 20.02 19.04 0.94
CA ALA A 202 20.64 19.84 -0.12
C ALA A 202 20.20 21.32 -0.11
N LEU A 203 19.08 21.69 0.52
CA LEU A 203 18.61 23.09 0.58
C LEU A 203 18.93 23.82 1.90
N LYS A 204 20.13 23.62 2.44
CA LYS A 204 20.78 24.61 3.32
C LYS A 204 22.11 25.14 2.78
N LEU A 205 22.20 25.26 1.46
CA LEU A 205 23.21 26.09 0.81
C LEU A 205 22.49 27.12 -0.06
N ASN A 206 22.11 28.24 0.57
CA ASN A 206 22.18 29.61 0.06
C ASN A 206 21.53 30.56 1.09
N ARG A 207 22.38 31.17 1.93
CA ARG A 207 22.25 32.60 2.23
C ARG A 207 23.14 33.34 1.25
#